data_AF-A0A955SHG4-F1
#
_entry.id   AF-A0A955SHG4-F1
#
_cell.length_a   1.000
_cell.length_b   1.000
_cell.length_c   1.000
_cell.angle_alpha   90.00
_cell.angle_beta   90.00
_cell.angle_gamma   90.00
#
_symmetry.space_group_name_H-M   'P 1'
#
loop_
_entity.id
_entity.type
_entity.pdbx_description
1 polymer ?
#
loop_
_entity_poly.entity_id
_entity_poly.type
_entity_poly.pdbx_seq_one_letter_code
_entity_poly.pdbx_strand_id
1 'polypeptide(L)'
;GRRKTAEVLAEARKGEAEQAADAQEAEAVARQRAQVAKAKADQAIRTAEIEAELEVKRSQASADSSARQAEAEQAALAQEAEAEAKRRADTAKAVSDQKIKTAEIDADREVKTSRAQADQNIAMAQNDLRIKEAELEKDAVIKEQEASVAGEKAKAQYEQAMEEERIILQQKRLMADVIEPARAKREAMEEEAKGAAAPILQEGQARLKVLEQMISTYKTADGDGEKIFMLNMLPEIIGELVKTIDKVNIDKMTVIDGGQNGSTGGVSRVVNQLPGAVISLAEQIETATGVNILSRFKTDPTPAPRPTEPPTATGVPSVQTSPPSASPQEGPKK
;
A
#
# COMPACT_ATOMS: atom_id res chain seq x y z
N GLY A 1 -68.84 195.30 70.11
CA GLY A 1 -69.16 193.87 70.33
C GLY A 1 -67.92 193.14 70.81
N ARG A 2 -68.08 192.11 71.66
CA ARG A 2 -66.98 191.25 72.18
C ARG A 2 -67.34 189.76 72.32
N ARG A 3 -68.45 189.29 71.71
CA ARG A 3 -68.87 187.87 71.71
C ARG A 3 -68.76 187.20 70.33
N LYS A 4 -69.20 187.87 69.25
CA LYS A 4 -69.16 187.37 67.87
C LYS A 4 -67.77 187.05 67.29
N THR A 5 -66.68 187.37 67.98
CA THR A 5 -65.30 187.04 67.57
C THR A 5 -64.79 185.73 68.17
N ALA A 6 -65.50 185.12 69.13
CA ALA A 6 -65.13 183.85 69.73
C ALA A 6 -65.72 182.65 68.96
N GLU A 7 -66.97 182.75 68.51
CA GLU A 7 -67.67 181.70 67.77
C GLU A 7 -66.95 181.34 66.45
N VAL A 8 -66.62 182.34 65.63
CA VAL A 8 -65.93 182.13 64.33
C VAL A 8 -64.56 181.44 64.50
N LEU A 9 -63.85 181.70 65.60
CA LEU A 9 -62.56 181.06 65.91
C LEU A 9 -62.70 179.64 66.48
N ALA A 10 -63.85 179.30 67.05
CA ALA A 10 -64.18 177.93 67.47
C ALA A 10 -64.70 177.09 66.29
N GLU A 11 -65.54 177.68 65.44
CA GLU A 11 -66.15 177.04 64.27
C GLU A 11 -65.12 176.71 63.19
N ALA A 12 -64.18 177.63 62.90
CA ALA A 12 -63.04 177.36 62.01
C ALA A 12 -62.17 176.19 62.52
N ARG A 13 -61.84 176.16 63.82
CA ARG A 13 -61.09 175.05 64.43
C ARG A 13 -61.84 173.72 64.42
N LYS A 14 -63.18 173.76 64.45
CA LYS A 14 -64.01 172.55 64.34
C LYS A 14 -63.97 172.01 62.91
N GLY A 15 -64.05 172.87 61.90
CA GLY A 15 -63.87 172.49 60.49
C GLY A 15 -62.47 171.96 60.18
N GLU A 16 -61.41 172.57 60.71
CA GLU A 16 -60.03 172.05 60.57
C GLU A 16 -59.86 170.69 61.28
N ALA A 17 -60.45 170.51 62.46
CA ALA A 17 -60.41 169.23 63.18
C ALA A 17 -61.20 168.11 62.48
N GLU A 18 -62.37 168.43 61.90
CA GLU A 18 -63.20 167.49 61.16
C GLU A 18 -62.53 167.10 59.83
N GLN A 19 -61.97 168.05 59.07
CA GLN A 19 -61.17 167.70 57.89
C GLN A 19 -59.89 166.93 58.22
N ALA A 20 -59.23 167.21 59.35
CA ALA A 20 -58.07 166.43 59.80
C ALA A 20 -58.46 165.00 60.22
N ALA A 21 -59.65 164.82 60.84
CA ALA A 21 -60.18 163.50 61.17
C ALA A 21 -60.58 162.71 59.92
N ASP A 22 -61.35 163.30 59.00
CA ASP A 22 -61.73 162.67 57.72
C ASP A 22 -60.50 162.28 56.89
N ALA A 23 -59.47 163.14 56.86
CA ALA A 23 -58.20 162.84 56.20
C ALA A 23 -57.44 161.68 56.87
N GLN A 24 -57.43 161.62 58.21
CA GLN A 24 -56.80 160.52 58.95
C GLN A 24 -57.58 159.21 58.82
N GLU A 25 -58.91 159.22 58.79
CA GLU A 25 -59.71 158.03 58.52
C GLU A 25 -59.55 157.56 57.07
N ALA A 26 -59.56 158.48 56.10
CA ALA A 26 -59.29 158.15 54.71
C ALA A 26 -57.89 157.56 54.51
N GLU A 27 -56.86 158.12 55.16
CA GLU A 27 -55.51 157.57 55.11
C GLU A 27 -55.40 156.24 55.87
N ALA A 28 -56.05 156.08 57.02
CA ALA A 28 -56.09 154.82 57.77
C ALA A 28 -56.78 153.71 56.97
N VAL A 29 -57.90 154.00 56.31
CA VAL A 29 -58.62 153.07 55.42
C VAL A 29 -57.80 152.77 54.17
N ALA A 30 -57.08 153.74 53.60
CA ALA A 30 -56.16 153.50 52.49
C ALA A 30 -54.98 152.60 52.91
N ARG A 31 -54.35 152.87 54.06
CA ARG A 31 -53.28 152.04 54.65
C ARG A 31 -53.77 150.63 54.99
N GLN A 32 -54.95 150.47 55.58
CA GLN A 32 -55.56 149.15 55.85
C GLN A 32 -55.88 148.41 54.55
N ARG A 33 -56.47 149.07 53.54
CA ARG A 33 -56.73 148.46 52.23
C ARG A 33 -55.43 148.04 51.53
N ALA A 34 -54.38 148.84 51.61
CA ALA A 34 -53.05 148.50 51.10
C ALA A 34 -52.42 147.32 51.85
N GLN A 35 -52.53 147.26 53.18
CA GLN A 35 -52.07 146.13 54.00
C GLN A 35 -52.85 144.84 53.70
N VAL A 36 -54.18 144.91 53.57
CA VAL A 36 -55.02 143.76 53.20
C VAL A 36 -54.77 143.31 51.77
N ALA A 37 -54.57 144.23 50.82
CA ALA A 37 -54.17 143.90 49.45
C ALA A 37 -52.80 143.23 49.42
N LYS A 38 -51.82 143.75 50.17
CA LYS A 38 -50.48 143.13 50.29
C LYS A 38 -50.56 141.76 50.94
N ALA A 39 -51.27 141.60 52.07
CA ALA A 39 -51.42 140.31 52.73
C ALA A 39 -52.12 139.26 51.83
N LYS A 40 -53.09 139.68 51.00
CA LYS A 40 -53.71 138.80 49.99
C LYS A 40 -52.74 138.45 48.85
N ALA A 41 -51.90 139.37 48.41
CA ALA A 41 -50.84 139.10 47.43
C ALA A 41 -49.79 138.14 48.01
N ASP A 42 -49.30 138.39 49.23
CA ASP A 42 -48.34 137.54 49.95
C ASP A 42 -48.93 136.13 50.20
N GLN A 43 -50.25 136.00 50.44
CA GLN A 43 -50.95 134.72 50.50
C GLN A 43 -51.03 134.04 49.13
N ALA A 44 -51.43 134.76 48.07
CA ALA A 44 -51.55 134.21 46.73
C ALA A 44 -50.20 133.75 46.14
N ILE A 45 -49.12 134.47 46.45
CA ILE A 45 -47.74 134.08 46.12
C ILE A 45 -47.41 132.77 46.84
N ARG A 46 -47.63 132.67 48.16
CA ARG A 46 -47.35 131.44 48.91
C ARG A 46 -48.17 130.24 48.47
N THR A 47 -49.44 130.42 48.09
CA THR A 47 -50.23 129.31 47.53
C THR A 47 -49.69 128.87 46.18
N ALA A 48 -49.30 129.81 45.30
CA ALA A 48 -48.69 129.48 44.00
C ALA A 48 -47.30 128.83 44.16
N GLU A 49 -46.48 129.26 45.12
CA GLU A 49 -45.20 128.63 45.47
C GLU A 49 -45.39 127.18 45.94
N ILE A 50 -46.36 126.94 46.84
CA ILE A 50 -46.68 125.60 47.35
C ILE A 50 -47.27 124.72 46.24
N GLU A 51 -48.15 125.24 45.39
CA GLU A 51 -48.72 124.52 44.26
C GLU A 51 -47.65 124.14 43.23
N ALA A 52 -46.74 125.06 42.90
CA ALA A 52 -45.59 124.78 42.03
C ALA A 52 -44.63 123.76 42.65
N GLU A 53 -44.31 123.85 43.95
CA GLU A 53 -43.45 122.87 44.62
C GLU A 53 -44.11 121.47 44.66
N LEU A 54 -45.43 121.41 44.85
CA LEU A 54 -46.21 120.17 44.80
C LEU A 54 -46.33 119.61 43.37
N GLU A 55 -46.39 120.45 42.34
CA GLU A 55 -46.36 120.03 40.93
C GLU A 55 -44.97 119.50 40.52
N VAL A 56 -43.90 120.17 40.95
CA VAL A 56 -42.52 119.66 40.80
C VAL A 56 -42.33 118.33 41.52
N LYS A 57 -42.80 118.21 42.77
CA LYS A 57 -42.75 116.92 43.51
C LYS A 57 -43.61 115.82 42.89
N ARG A 58 -44.77 116.15 42.31
CA ARG A 58 -45.63 115.18 41.60
C ARG A 58 -45.03 114.73 40.27
N SER A 59 -44.43 115.64 39.51
CA SER A 59 -43.76 115.32 38.24
C SER A 59 -42.45 114.57 38.45
N GLN A 60 -41.69 114.88 39.51
CA GLN A 60 -40.56 114.07 39.95
C GLN A 60 -41.01 112.68 40.40
N ALA A 61 -42.04 112.56 41.25
CA ALA A 61 -42.54 111.26 41.69
C ALA A 61 -43.13 110.41 40.57
N SER A 62 -43.79 111.02 39.58
CA SER A 62 -44.29 110.28 38.40
C SER A 62 -43.14 109.86 37.47
N ALA A 63 -42.15 110.72 37.23
CA ALA A 63 -40.94 110.39 36.47
C ALA A 63 -40.13 109.26 37.16
N ASP A 64 -39.90 109.35 38.47
CA ASP A 64 -39.25 108.29 39.24
C ASP A 64 -40.03 106.97 39.18
N SER A 65 -41.37 107.03 39.20
CA SER A 65 -42.20 105.83 39.10
C SER A 65 -42.14 105.18 37.71
N SER A 66 -42.14 105.97 36.64
CA SER A 66 -42.04 105.46 35.27
C SER A 66 -40.62 105.00 34.93
N ALA A 67 -39.59 105.66 35.47
CA ALA A 67 -38.20 105.20 35.38
C ALA A 67 -38.03 103.84 36.05
N ARG A 68 -38.53 103.66 37.28
CA ARG A 68 -38.47 102.36 37.99
C ARG A 68 -39.29 101.27 37.29
N GLN A 69 -40.41 101.62 36.66
CA GLN A 69 -41.19 100.67 35.83
C GLN A 69 -40.40 100.26 34.59
N ALA A 70 -39.83 101.21 33.85
CA ALA A 70 -39.00 100.92 32.68
C ALA A 70 -37.74 100.12 33.04
N GLU A 71 -37.06 100.44 34.15
CA GLU A 71 -35.92 99.68 34.66
C GLU A 71 -36.32 98.25 35.05
N ALA A 72 -37.46 98.06 35.72
CA ALA A 72 -37.97 96.74 36.09
C ALA A 72 -38.39 95.91 34.87
N GLU A 73 -39.02 96.52 33.86
CA GLU A 73 -39.38 95.87 32.59
C GLU A 73 -38.14 95.48 31.79
N GLN A 74 -37.15 96.36 31.67
CA GLN A 74 -35.86 96.05 31.02
C GLN A 74 -35.09 94.95 31.77
N ALA A 75 -35.09 94.97 33.11
CA ALA A 75 -34.47 93.92 33.91
C ALA A 75 -35.19 92.57 33.76
N ALA A 76 -36.52 92.56 33.70
CA ALA A 76 -37.30 91.34 33.47
C ALA A 76 -37.05 90.78 32.05
N LEU A 77 -37.10 91.62 31.02
CA LEU A 77 -36.79 91.24 29.63
C LEU A 77 -35.35 90.72 29.48
N ALA A 78 -34.38 91.33 30.17
CA ALA A 78 -33.00 90.86 30.18
C ALA A 78 -32.85 89.49 30.86
N GLN A 79 -33.52 89.26 31.99
CA GLN A 79 -33.53 87.96 32.67
C GLN A 79 -34.23 86.87 31.84
N GLU A 80 -35.34 87.20 31.17
CA GLU A 80 -36.05 86.27 30.29
C GLU A 80 -35.20 85.92 29.06
N ALA A 81 -34.56 86.91 28.42
CA ALA A 81 -33.62 86.69 27.32
C ALA A 81 -32.40 85.85 27.75
N GLU A 82 -31.85 86.07 28.94
CA GLU A 82 -30.75 85.25 29.47
C GLU A 82 -31.20 83.81 29.79
N ALA A 83 -32.42 83.64 30.32
CA ALA A 83 -33.01 82.32 30.57
C ALA A 83 -33.32 81.56 29.27
N GLU A 84 -33.82 82.24 28.24
CA GLU A 84 -33.94 81.68 26.90
C GLU A 84 -32.58 81.32 26.30
N ALA A 85 -31.57 82.19 26.43
CA ALA A 85 -30.22 81.94 25.91
C ALA A 85 -29.59 80.71 26.59
N LYS A 86 -29.74 80.55 27.91
CA LYS A 86 -29.32 79.36 28.66
C LYS A 86 -30.06 78.12 28.17
N ARG A 87 -31.40 78.15 28.06
CA ARG A 87 -32.21 77.03 27.53
C ARG A 87 -31.82 76.64 26.11
N ARG A 88 -31.58 77.60 25.21
CA ARG A 88 -31.09 77.37 23.84
C ARG A 88 -29.68 76.77 23.84
N ALA A 89 -28.78 77.24 24.70
CA ALA A 89 -27.44 76.67 24.84
C ALA A 89 -27.46 75.24 25.37
N ASP A 90 -28.27 74.95 26.39
CA ASP A 90 -28.33 73.62 27.01
C ASP A 90 -29.08 72.59 26.14
N THR A 91 -30.12 73.01 25.40
CA THR A 91 -30.72 72.16 24.37
C THR A 91 -29.77 71.93 23.19
N ALA A 92 -29.00 72.93 22.77
CA ALA A 92 -27.97 72.74 21.75
C ALA A 92 -26.88 71.75 22.18
N LYS A 93 -26.41 71.83 23.44
CA LYS A 93 -25.48 70.84 24.03
C LYS A 93 -26.10 69.45 24.07
N ALA A 94 -27.31 69.29 24.61
CA ALA A 94 -27.98 67.98 24.66
C ALA A 94 -28.12 67.34 23.26
N VAL A 95 -28.40 68.16 22.23
CA VAL A 95 -28.45 67.71 20.83
C VAL A 95 -27.06 67.43 20.24
N SER A 96 -26.00 68.16 20.59
CA SER A 96 -24.63 67.80 20.16
C SER A 96 -24.16 66.51 20.82
N ASP A 97 -24.39 66.35 22.12
CA ASP A 97 -23.94 65.22 22.91
C ASP A 97 -24.68 63.95 22.50
N GLN A 98 -25.98 64.05 22.21
CA GLN A 98 -26.75 62.96 21.60
C GLN A 98 -26.21 62.59 20.21
N LYS A 99 -25.90 63.58 19.35
CA LYS A 99 -25.36 63.34 17.99
C LYS A 99 -23.98 62.68 18.03
N ILE A 100 -23.09 63.15 18.88
CA ILE A 100 -21.77 62.57 19.12
C ILE A 100 -21.94 61.12 19.56
N LYS A 101 -22.77 60.87 20.58
CA LYS A 101 -23.01 59.52 21.10
C LYS A 101 -23.65 58.57 20.08
N THR A 102 -24.53 59.05 19.19
CA THR A 102 -25.03 58.22 18.07
C THR A 102 -23.94 57.93 17.04
N ALA A 103 -23.13 58.92 16.67
CA ALA A 103 -22.04 58.73 15.71
C ALA A 103 -20.95 57.79 16.26
N GLU A 104 -20.63 57.88 17.55
CA GLU A 104 -19.77 56.93 18.27
C GLU A 104 -20.37 55.51 18.21
N ILE A 105 -21.63 55.34 18.60
CA ILE A 105 -22.31 54.02 18.59
C ILE A 105 -22.34 53.40 17.19
N ASP A 106 -22.61 54.20 16.15
CA ASP A 106 -22.73 53.70 14.78
C ASP A 106 -21.35 53.41 14.14
N ALA A 107 -20.32 54.21 14.43
CA ALA A 107 -18.94 53.88 14.07
C ALA A 107 -18.45 52.61 14.80
N ASP A 108 -18.77 52.47 16.09
CA ASP A 108 -18.40 51.32 16.91
C ASP A 108 -19.16 50.05 16.47
N ARG A 109 -20.38 50.19 15.92
CA ARG A 109 -21.11 49.12 15.21
C ARG A 109 -20.45 48.75 13.89
N GLU A 110 -20.11 49.73 13.05
CA GLU A 110 -19.49 49.50 11.73
C GLU A 110 -18.11 48.83 11.86
N VAL A 111 -17.30 49.23 12.84
CA VAL A 111 -16.04 48.54 13.17
C VAL A 111 -16.29 47.10 13.63
N LYS A 112 -17.36 46.82 14.38
CA LYS A 112 -17.70 45.46 14.83
C LYS A 112 -18.25 44.58 13.71
N THR A 113 -19.11 45.09 12.83
CA THR A 113 -19.60 44.33 11.66
C THR A 113 -18.49 44.11 10.64
N SER A 114 -17.64 45.10 10.39
CA SER A 114 -16.46 44.97 9.53
C SER A 114 -15.48 43.92 10.06
N ARG A 115 -15.18 43.92 11.37
CA ARG A 115 -14.37 42.86 12.00
C ARG A 115 -15.04 41.49 11.89
N ALA A 116 -16.31 41.36 12.27
CA ALA A 116 -17.03 40.08 12.19
C ALA A 116 -17.06 39.52 10.76
N GLN A 117 -17.20 40.37 9.74
CA GLN A 117 -17.13 39.97 8.33
C GLN A 117 -15.70 39.56 7.92
N ALA A 118 -14.67 40.27 8.38
CA ALA A 118 -13.27 39.88 8.16
C ALA A 118 -12.94 38.55 8.83
N ASP A 119 -13.33 38.36 10.08
CA ASP A 119 -13.16 37.12 10.85
C ASP A 119 -13.92 35.95 10.19
N GLN A 120 -15.14 36.18 9.70
CA GLN A 120 -15.90 35.19 8.91
C GLN A 120 -15.16 34.83 7.61
N ASN A 121 -14.66 35.83 6.86
CA ASN A 121 -13.94 35.60 5.61
C ASN A 121 -12.63 34.82 5.85
N ILE A 122 -11.92 35.12 6.95
CA ILE A 122 -10.72 34.39 7.38
C ILE A 122 -11.08 32.95 7.75
N ALA A 123 -12.14 32.73 8.54
CA ALA A 123 -12.59 31.40 8.94
C ALA A 123 -13.06 30.56 7.73
N MET A 124 -13.69 31.17 6.73
CA MET A 124 -14.03 30.51 5.46
C MET A 124 -12.76 30.14 4.69
N ALA A 125 -11.84 31.08 4.47
CA ALA A 125 -10.58 30.83 3.76
C ALA A 125 -9.70 29.76 4.45
N GLN A 126 -9.69 29.71 5.78
CA GLN A 126 -9.00 28.67 6.56
C GLN A 126 -9.66 27.29 6.40
N ASN A 127 -11.00 27.21 6.32
CA ASN A 127 -11.67 25.95 6.04
C ASN A 127 -11.45 25.48 4.60
N ASP A 128 -11.52 26.39 3.61
CA ASP A 128 -11.21 26.07 2.21
C ASP A 128 -9.76 25.60 2.02
N LEU A 129 -8.82 26.22 2.74
CA LEU A 129 -7.42 25.81 2.79
C LEU A 129 -7.28 24.40 3.40
N ARG A 130 -7.88 24.16 4.57
CA ARG A 130 -7.84 22.85 5.25
C ARG A 130 -8.50 21.73 4.43
N ILE A 131 -9.55 22.04 3.67
CA ILE A 131 -10.18 21.09 2.72
C ILE A 131 -9.19 20.76 1.60
N LYS A 132 -8.58 21.76 0.96
CA LYS A 132 -7.62 21.56 -0.13
C LYS A 132 -6.35 20.84 0.33
N GLU A 133 -5.87 21.13 1.54
CA GLU A 133 -4.75 20.40 2.15
C GLU A 133 -5.10 18.93 2.34
N ALA A 134 -6.26 18.60 2.92
CA ALA A 134 -6.71 17.22 3.11
C ALA A 134 -6.99 16.50 1.78
N GLU A 135 -7.49 17.20 0.76
CA GLU A 135 -7.66 16.65 -0.60
C GLU A 135 -6.31 16.35 -1.26
N LEU A 136 -5.34 17.27 -1.19
CA LEU A 136 -4.00 17.10 -1.75
C LEU A 136 -3.18 16.04 -1.00
N GLU A 137 -3.27 15.99 0.33
CA GLU A 137 -2.63 14.96 1.16
C GLU A 137 -3.18 13.56 0.83
N LYS A 138 -4.50 13.42 0.77
CA LYS A 138 -5.16 12.18 0.32
C LYS A 138 -4.69 11.78 -1.08
N ASP A 139 -4.68 12.71 -2.03
CA ASP A 139 -4.26 12.44 -3.41
C ASP A 139 -2.76 12.12 -3.54
N ALA A 140 -1.92 12.66 -2.64
CA ALA A 140 -0.50 12.33 -2.55
C ALA A 140 -0.30 10.92 -1.97
N VAL A 141 -0.97 10.59 -0.85
CA VAL A 141 -0.92 9.27 -0.22
C VAL A 141 -1.44 8.17 -1.16
N ILE A 142 -2.51 8.43 -1.91
CA ILE A 142 -3.00 7.49 -2.94
C ILE A 142 -1.91 7.25 -4.00
N LYS A 143 -1.31 8.31 -4.56
CA LYS A 143 -0.27 8.18 -5.61
C LYS A 143 1.02 7.54 -5.09
N GLU A 144 1.39 7.77 -3.84
CA GLU A 144 2.51 7.11 -3.17
C GLU A 144 2.24 5.61 -2.98
N GLN A 145 1.04 5.24 -2.51
CA GLN A 145 0.63 3.84 -2.39
C GLN A 145 0.52 3.14 -3.75
N GLU A 146 -0.06 3.79 -4.77
CA GLU A 146 -0.09 3.29 -6.15
C GLU A 146 1.32 3.06 -6.71
N ALA A 147 2.25 4.02 -6.50
CA ALA A 147 3.63 3.89 -6.94
C ALA A 147 4.38 2.77 -6.19
N SER A 148 4.15 2.62 -4.88
CA SER A 148 4.74 1.55 -4.07
C SER A 148 4.24 0.17 -4.52
N VAL A 149 2.91 0.00 -4.65
CA VAL A 149 2.29 -1.25 -5.12
C VAL A 149 2.68 -1.56 -6.57
N ALA A 150 2.82 -0.56 -7.44
CA ALA A 150 3.34 -0.75 -8.79
C ALA A 150 4.80 -1.22 -8.78
N GLY A 151 5.63 -0.64 -7.90
CA GLY A 151 7.03 -1.05 -7.72
C GLY A 151 7.19 -2.45 -7.14
N GLU A 152 6.38 -2.82 -6.15
CA GLU A 152 6.31 -4.18 -5.60
C GLU A 152 5.83 -5.19 -6.63
N LYS A 153 4.76 -4.87 -7.37
CA LYS A 153 4.24 -5.72 -8.46
C LYS A 153 5.27 -5.92 -9.56
N ALA A 154 5.99 -4.87 -9.96
CA ALA A 154 7.07 -4.97 -10.94
C ALA A 154 8.20 -5.89 -10.44
N LYS A 155 8.67 -5.71 -9.19
CA LYS A 155 9.66 -6.61 -8.57
C LYS A 155 9.18 -8.06 -8.57
N ALA A 156 7.97 -8.32 -8.09
CA ALA A 156 7.41 -9.68 -8.04
C ALA A 156 7.29 -10.32 -9.44
N GLN A 157 6.94 -9.54 -10.47
CA GLN A 157 6.91 -10.03 -11.86
C GLN A 157 8.31 -10.33 -12.41
N TYR A 158 9.32 -9.51 -12.10
CA TYR A 158 10.72 -9.80 -12.46
C TYR A 158 11.27 -11.02 -11.70
N GLU A 159 10.97 -11.15 -10.40
CA GLU A 159 11.38 -12.31 -9.59
C GLU A 159 10.72 -13.61 -10.08
N GLN A 160 9.43 -13.58 -10.44
CA GLN A 160 8.73 -14.71 -11.07
C GLN A 160 9.38 -15.12 -12.40
N ALA A 161 9.62 -14.17 -13.31
CA ALA A 161 10.27 -14.46 -14.59
C ALA A 161 11.70 -15.02 -14.42
N MET A 162 12.47 -14.47 -13.48
CA MET A 162 13.83 -14.94 -13.17
C MET A 162 13.84 -16.37 -12.61
N GLU A 163 12.89 -16.73 -11.75
CA GLU A 163 12.78 -18.11 -11.23
C GLU A 163 12.20 -19.07 -12.27
N GLU A 164 11.31 -18.64 -13.17
CA GLU A 164 10.89 -19.44 -14.33
C GLU A 164 12.08 -19.76 -15.26
N GLU A 165 12.91 -18.76 -15.61
CA GLU A 165 14.14 -19.00 -16.37
C GLU A 165 15.12 -19.91 -15.60
N ARG A 166 15.22 -19.76 -14.29
CA ARG A 166 16.07 -20.60 -13.41
C ARG A 166 15.60 -22.05 -13.40
N ILE A 167 14.29 -22.31 -13.32
CA ILE A 167 13.69 -23.65 -13.41
C ILE A 167 13.98 -24.25 -14.78
N ILE A 168 13.79 -23.50 -15.87
CA ILE A 168 14.09 -23.97 -17.24
C ILE A 168 15.59 -24.29 -17.40
N LEU A 169 16.49 -23.47 -16.83
CA LEU A 169 17.93 -23.73 -16.84
C LEU A 169 18.31 -24.97 -16.01
N GLN A 170 17.70 -25.16 -14.84
CA GLN A 170 17.91 -26.35 -14.00
C GLN A 170 17.38 -27.62 -14.67
N GLN A 171 16.22 -27.58 -15.32
CA GLN A 171 15.68 -28.70 -16.10
C GLN A 171 16.61 -29.07 -17.26
N LYS A 172 17.10 -28.08 -18.01
CA LYS A 172 18.07 -28.30 -19.12
C LYS A 172 19.38 -28.91 -18.62
N ARG A 173 19.92 -28.43 -17.49
CA ARG A 173 21.10 -29.02 -16.84
C ARG A 173 20.86 -30.46 -16.39
N LEU A 174 19.79 -30.71 -15.62
CA LEU A 174 19.44 -32.07 -15.17
C LEU A 174 19.28 -33.04 -16.35
N MET A 175 18.69 -32.58 -17.45
CA MET A 175 18.57 -33.38 -18.67
C MET A 175 19.94 -33.70 -19.29
N ALA A 176 20.80 -32.70 -19.49
CA ALA A 176 22.11 -32.87 -20.12
C ALA A 176 23.15 -33.60 -19.25
N ASP A 177 23.17 -33.31 -17.94
CA ASP A 177 24.21 -33.78 -17.00
C ASP A 177 23.88 -35.16 -16.41
N VAL A 178 22.59 -35.51 -16.28
CA VAL A 178 22.14 -36.73 -15.60
C VAL A 178 21.30 -37.63 -16.50
N ILE A 179 20.25 -37.11 -17.14
CA ILE A 179 19.28 -37.95 -17.87
C ILE A 179 19.87 -38.52 -19.16
N GLU A 180 20.46 -37.70 -20.02
CA GLU A 180 21.04 -38.19 -21.28
C GLU A 180 22.26 -39.12 -21.06
N PRO A 181 23.20 -38.84 -20.15
CA PRO A 181 24.27 -39.80 -19.82
C PRO A 181 23.76 -41.11 -19.22
N ALA A 182 22.66 -41.08 -18.45
CA ALA A 182 22.02 -42.30 -17.95
C ALA A 182 21.30 -43.08 -19.06
N ARG A 183 20.63 -42.39 -19.99
CA ARG A 183 19.99 -43.00 -21.17
C ARG A 183 21.02 -43.65 -22.08
N ALA A 184 22.08 -42.92 -22.46
CA ALA A 184 23.16 -43.43 -23.30
C ALA A 184 23.86 -44.64 -22.66
N LYS A 185 24.09 -44.62 -21.34
CA LYS A 185 24.64 -45.80 -20.61
C LYS A 185 23.67 -46.99 -20.64
N ARG A 186 22.37 -46.77 -20.41
CA ARG A 186 21.36 -47.84 -20.49
C ARG A 186 21.31 -48.45 -21.89
N GLU A 187 21.27 -47.61 -22.92
CA GLU A 187 21.22 -48.02 -24.32
C GLU A 187 22.48 -48.79 -24.73
N ALA A 188 23.66 -48.29 -24.36
CA ALA A 188 24.93 -49.00 -24.57
C ALA A 188 24.97 -50.37 -23.86
N MET A 189 24.49 -50.47 -22.61
CA MET A 189 24.40 -51.76 -21.90
C MET A 189 23.36 -52.70 -22.53
N GLU A 190 22.25 -52.17 -23.07
CA GLU A 190 21.26 -52.96 -23.81
C GLU A 190 21.81 -53.46 -25.15
N GLU A 191 22.65 -52.68 -25.83
CA GLU A 191 23.36 -53.12 -27.05
C GLU A 191 24.50 -54.09 -26.76
N GLU A 192 25.29 -53.87 -25.70
CA GLU A 192 26.33 -54.79 -25.24
C GLU A 192 25.73 -56.14 -24.84
N ALA A 193 24.62 -56.15 -24.10
CA ALA A 193 23.91 -57.38 -23.76
C ALA A 193 23.34 -58.11 -24.99
N LYS A 194 22.79 -57.38 -25.98
CA LYS A 194 22.38 -57.97 -27.27
C LYS A 194 23.58 -58.54 -28.02
N GLY A 195 24.71 -57.83 -28.03
CA GLY A 195 25.97 -58.24 -28.66
C GLY A 195 26.59 -59.49 -28.02
N ALA A 196 26.56 -59.60 -26.69
CA ALA A 196 27.00 -60.78 -25.96
C ALA A 196 26.05 -61.98 -26.14
N ALA A 197 24.73 -61.73 -26.27
CA ALA A 197 23.76 -62.77 -26.58
C ALA A 197 23.81 -63.23 -28.05
N ALA A 198 24.21 -62.36 -28.98
CA ALA A 198 24.24 -62.65 -30.42
C ALA A 198 25.03 -63.92 -30.80
N PRO A 199 26.28 -64.16 -30.36
CA PRO A 199 26.99 -65.40 -30.67
C PRO A 199 26.31 -66.62 -30.06
N ILE A 200 25.76 -66.52 -28.84
CA ILE A 200 25.04 -67.62 -28.18
C ILE A 200 23.77 -67.99 -28.98
N LEU A 201 23.02 -66.99 -29.47
CA LEU A 201 21.83 -67.17 -30.28
C LEU A 201 22.16 -67.70 -31.68
N GLN A 202 23.23 -67.20 -32.33
CA GLN A 202 23.66 -67.68 -33.64
C GLN A 202 24.26 -69.09 -33.57
N GLU A 203 25.05 -69.40 -32.55
CA GLU A 203 25.54 -70.77 -32.32
C GLU A 203 24.38 -71.71 -31.98
N GLY A 204 23.42 -71.29 -31.15
CA GLY A 204 22.19 -72.03 -30.89
C GLY A 204 21.42 -72.34 -32.17
N GLN A 205 21.20 -71.34 -33.03
CA GLN A 205 20.57 -71.52 -34.34
C GLN A 205 21.38 -72.40 -35.30
N ALA A 206 22.71 -72.34 -35.26
CA ALA A 206 23.58 -73.20 -36.07
C ALA A 206 23.52 -74.67 -35.58
N ARG A 207 23.63 -74.91 -34.28
CA ARG A 207 23.49 -76.23 -33.65
C ARG A 207 22.11 -76.83 -33.92
N LEU A 208 21.03 -76.03 -33.85
CA LEU A 208 19.68 -76.46 -34.22
C LEU A 208 19.57 -76.85 -35.69
N LYS A 209 20.10 -76.05 -36.63
CA LYS A 209 20.11 -76.40 -38.06
C LYS A 209 20.90 -77.69 -38.37
N VAL A 210 22.03 -77.90 -37.70
CA VAL A 210 22.81 -79.15 -37.82
C VAL A 210 22.01 -80.34 -37.26
N LEU A 211 21.32 -80.16 -36.12
CA LEU A 211 20.45 -81.18 -35.54
C LEU A 211 19.24 -81.49 -36.44
N GLU A 212 18.61 -80.50 -37.05
CA GLU A 212 17.52 -80.67 -38.04
C GLU A 212 18.00 -81.41 -39.30
N GLN A 213 19.21 -81.12 -39.78
CA GLN A 213 19.84 -81.86 -40.89
C GLN A 213 20.18 -83.30 -40.50
N MET A 214 20.64 -83.53 -39.27
CA MET A 214 20.94 -84.87 -38.75
C MET A 214 19.65 -85.70 -38.54
N ILE A 215 18.59 -85.09 -38.00
CA ILE A 215 17.27 -85.71 -37.85
C ILE A 215 16.66 -86.02 -39.22
N SER A 216 16.73 -85.11 -40.19
CA SER A 216 16.17 -85.35 -41.53
C SER A 216 16.92 -86.43 -42.29
N THR A 217 18.26 -86.45 -42.24
CA THR A 217 19.06 -87.53 -42.87
C THR A 217 18.80 -88.90 -42.24
N TYR A 218 18.76 -89.01 -40.91
CA TYR A 218 18.36 -90.26 -40.25
C TYR A 218 16.90 -90.67 -40.55
N LYS A 219 15.97 -89.71 -40.64
CA LYS A 219 14.57 -89.98 -41.00
C LYS A 219 14.38 -90.39 -42.47
N THR A 220 15.31 -90.05 -43.36
CA THR A 220 15.37 -90.60 -44.73
C THR A 220 16.14 -91.92 -44.81
N ALA A 221 16.98 -92.25 -43.82
CA ALA A 221 17.75 -93.50 -43.75
C ALA A 221 16.95 -94.60 -43.03
N ASP A 222 15.81 -94.94 -43.63
CA ASP A 222 14.81 -95.86 -43.08
C ASP A 222 15.42 -97.23 -42.71
N GLY A 223 15.33 -97.60 -41.44
CA GLY A 223 15.77 -98.90 -40.91
C GLY A 223 17.18 -99.00 -40.29
N ASP A 224 18.12 -98.07 -40.55
CA ASP A 224 19.49 -98.13 -39.97
C ASP A 224 19.95 -96.86 -39.22
N GLY A 225 19.29 -95.71 -39.40
CA GLY A 225 19.66 -94.46 -38.72
C GLY A 225 19.70 -94.57 -37.19
N GLU A 226 18.74 -95.27 -36.58
CA GLU A 226 18.65 -95.48 -35.13
C GLU A 226 19.86 -96.26 -34.56
N LYS A 227 20.33 -97.29 -35.28
CA LYS A 227 21.51 -98.07 -34.90
C LYS A 227 22.78 -97.23 -34.95
N ILE A 228 22.94 -96.39 -35.97
CA ILE A 228 24.08 -95.47 -36.10
C ILE A 228 24.04 -94.39 -35.01
N PHE A 229 22.86 -93.82 -34.73
CA PHE A 229 22.66 -92.83 -33.67
C PHE A 229 23.05 -93.41 -32.29
N MET A 230 22.57 -94.61 -31.96
CA MET A 230 22.89 -95.28 -30.70
C MET A 230 24.39 -95.60 -30.59
N LEU A 231 25.03 -96.04 -31.68
CA LEU A 231 26.49 -96.24 -31.74
C LEU A 231 27.29 -94.96 -31.48
N ASN A 232 26.79 -93.80 -31.92
CA ASN A 232 27.43 -92.51 -31.69
C ASN A 232 27.24 -91.98 -30.26
N MET A 233 26.21 -92.47 -29.55
CA MET A 233 25.91 -92.11 -28.15
C MET A 233 26.60 -93.04 -27.13
N LEU A 234 26.98 -94.26 -27.55
CA LEU A 234 27.72 -95.22 -26.71
C LEU A 234 28.99 -94.67 -26.03
N PRO A 235 29.86 -93.85 -26.67
CA PRO A 235 31.07 -93.35 -26.02
C PRO A 235 30.79 -92.47 -24.80
N GLU A 236 29.71 -91.68 -24.85
CA GLU A 236 29.29 -90.80 -23.75
C GLU A 236 28.68 -91.61 -22.59
N ILE A 237 27.84 -92.60 -22.92
CA ILE A 237 27.28 -93.56 -21.95
C ILE A 237 28.39 -94.37 -21.26
N ILE A 238 29.37 -94.87 -22.01
CA ILE A 238 30.53 -95.59 -21.47
C ILE A 238 31.38 -94.66 -20.59
N GLY A 239 31.57 -93.41 -20.99
CA GLY A 239 32.26 -92.40 -20.17
C GLY A 239 31.59 -92.19 -18.80
N GLU A 240 30.27 -92.04 -18.77
CA GLU A 240 29.52 -91.84 -17.51
C GLU A 240 29.48 -93.11 -16.64
N LEU A 241 29.43 -94.29 -17.28
CA LEU A 241 29.53 -95.58 -16.59
C LEU A 241 30.91 -95.77 -15.95
N VAL A 242 32.00 -95.43 -16.67
CA VAL A 242 33.37 -95.53 -16.14
C VAL A 242 33.59 -94.54 -14.98
N LYS A 243 33.10 -93.29 -15.06
CA LYS A 243 33.08 -92.33 -13.93
C LYS A 243 32.32 -92.85 -12.69
N THR A 244 31.44 -93.82 -12.87
CA THR A 244 30.68 -94.46 -11.78
C THR A 244 31.45 -95.64 -11.18
N ILE A 245 32.16 -96.42 -12.01
CA ILE A 245 33.05 -97.51 -11.58
C ILE A 245 34.27 -96.97 -10.82
N ASP A 246 34.84 -95.84 -11.24
CA ASP A 246 36.01 -95.18 -10.63
C ASP A 246 35.76 -94.74 -9.16
N LYS A 247 34.50 -94.76 -8.71
CA LYS A 247 34.10 -94.49 -7.31
C LYS A 247 34.03 -95.75 -6.45
N VAL A 248 34.28 -96.95 -6.98
CA VAL A 248 34.15 -98.23 -6.28
C VAL A 248 35.53 -98.85 -6.02
N ASN A 249 36.31 -98.18 -5.18
CA ASN A 249 37.58 -98.74 -4.66
C ASN A 249 37.28 -99.74 -3.53
N ILE A 250 37.55 -101.03 -3.77
CA ILE A 250 37.33 -102.11 -2.79
C ILE A 250 38.64 -102.37 -2.03
N ASP A 251 38.97 -101.50 -1.07
CA ASP A 251 40.27 -101.51 -0.37
C ASP A 251 40.56 -102.79 0.45
N LYS A 252 39.54 -103.59 0.82
CA LYS A 252 39.75 -104.74 1.73
C LYS A 252 38.72 -105.87 1.62
N MET A 253 38.96 -106.85 0.75
CA MET A 253 38.22 -108.11 0.77
C MET A 253 38.66 -108.98 1.96
N THR A 254 37.87 -108.98 3.04
CA THR A 254 38.12 -109.82 4.23
C THR A 254 37.39 -111.15 4.10
N VAL A 255 38.09 -112.23 3.74
CA VAL A 255 37.52 -113.57 3.70
C VAL A 255 37.39 -114.10 5.13
N ILE A 256 36.16 -114.19 5.62
CA ILE A 256 35.85 -114.77 6.95
C ILE A 256 35.74 -116.28 6.80
N ASP A 257 36.73 -117.01 7.32
CA ASP A 257 36.68 -118.48 7.36
C ASP A 257 35.68 -118.93 8.43
N GLY A 258 34.60 -119.58 8.00
CA GLY A 258 33.57 -120.16 8.87
C GLY A 258 34.12 -121.39 9.58
N GLY A 259 34.83 -121.15 10.68
CA GLY A 259 35.77 -122.11 11.26
C GLY A 259 35.18 -123.45 11.66
N GLN A 260 35.62 -124.51 10.98
CA GLN A 260 35.69 -125.85 11.55
C GLN A 260 37.08 -126.45 11.28
N ASN A 261 37.67 -127.03 12.33
CA ASN A 261 39.12 -127.18 12.45
C ASN A 261 39.70 -128.18 11.41
N GLY A 262 40.36 -127.68 10.37
CA GLY A 262 40.99 -128.47 9.32
C GLY A 262 41.96 -127.64 8.47
N SER A 263 43.23 -128.00 8.46
CA SER A 263 44.34 -127.17 7.93
C SER A 263 44.46 -127.18 6.38
N THR A 264 43.44 -126.69 5.67
CA THR A 264 43.45 -126.51 4.22
C THR A 264 42.85 -125.14 3.83
N GLY A 265 43.70 -124.20 3.41
CA GLY A 265 43.37 -122.77 3.34
C GLY A 265 42.24 -122.37 2.37
N GLY A 266 41.40 -121.42 2.81
CA GLY A 266 40.19 -120.97 2.11
C GLY A 266 40.39 -120.43 0.68
N VAL A 267 41.59 -119.97 0.32
CA VAL A 267 41.93 -119.52 -1.04
C VAL A 267 41.68 -120.62 -2.08
N SER A 268 41.89 -121.89 -1.72
CA SER A 268 41.66 -123.03 -2.62
C SER A 268 40.18 -123.25 -2.95
N ARG A 269 39.25 -122.82 -2.10
CA ARG A 269 37.80 -122.86 -2.41
C ARG A 269 37.42 -121.79 -3.44
N VAL A 270 37.96 -120.57 -3.31
CA VAL A 270 37.71 -119.47 -4.27
C VAL A 270 38.17 -119.85 -5.68
N VAL A 271 39.41 -120.34 -5.83
CA VAL A 271 39.97 -120.71 -7.15
C VAL A 271 39.14 -121.77 -7.87
N ASN A 272 38.59 -122.74 -7.13
CA ASN A 272 37.75 -123.80 -7.70
C ASN A 272 36.29 -123.35 -7.99
N GLN A 273 35.84 -122.20 -7.48
CA GLN A 273 34.51 -121.64 -7.77
C GLN A 273 34.50 -120.65 -8.95
N LEU A 274 35.65 -120.09 -9.33
CA LEU A 274 35.76 -119.14 -10.45
C LEU A 274 35.14 -119.65 -11.78
N PRO A 275 35.34 -120.92 -12.22
CA PRO A 275 34.80 -121.36 -13.52
C PRO A 275 33.28 -121.30 -13.65
N GLY A 276 32.54 -121.49 -12.54
CA GLY A 276 31.08 -121.39 -12.55
C GLY A 276 30.57 -119.96 -12.63
N ALA A 277 31.23 -119.04 -11.93
CA ALA A 277 30.81 -117.64 -11.85
C ALA A 277 30.85 -116.91 -13.21
N VAL A 278 31.82 -117.24 -14.07
CA VAL A 278 31.93 -116.64 -15.41
C VAL A 278 30.75 -117.03 -16.31
N ILE A 279 30.24 -118.27 -16.18
CA ILE A 279 29.11 -118.76 -16.97
C ILE A 279 27.83 -118.02 -16.56
N SER A 280 27.54 -117.94 -15.25
CA SER A 280 26.39 -117.18 -14.75
C SER A 280 26.45 -115.69 -15.09
N LEU A 281 27.65 -115.11 -15.16
CA LEU A 281 27.83 -113.71 -15.58
C LEU A 281 27.55 -113.54 -17.08
N ALA A 282 27.96 -114.49 -17.93
CA ALA A 282 27.64 -114.45 -19.36
C ALA A 282 26.12 -114.56 -19.61
N GLU A 283 25.44 -115.49 -18.92
CA GLU A 283 23.97 -115.62 -19.00
C GLU A 283 23.24 -114.38 -18.47
N GLN A 284 23.73 -113.74 -17.41
CA GLN A 284 23.16 -112.49 -16.89
C GLN A 284 23.39 -111.31 -17.84
N ILE A 285 24.55 -111.22 -18.51
CA ILE A 285 24.81 -110.21 -19.54
C ILE A 285 23.88 -110.44 -20.74
N GLU A 286 23.72 -111.68 -21.21
CA GLU A 286 22.80 -112.01 -22.30
C GLU A 286 21.34 -111.68 -21.93
N THR A 287 20.92 -112.01 -20.70
CA THR A 287 19.55 -111.71 -20.21
C THR A 287 19.31 -110.21 -20.01
N ALA A 288 20.31 -109.45 -19.56
CA ALA A 288 20.18 -108.01 -19.28
C ALA A 288 20.39 -107.11 -20.50
N THR A 289 21.04 -107.60 -21.56
CA THR A 289 21.39 -106.79 -22.76
C THR A 289 20.85 -107.35 -24.08
N GLY A 290 20.40 -108.62 -24.12
CA GLY A 290 19.90 -109.28 -25.33
C GLY A 290 20.98 -109.69 -26.35
N VAL A 291 22.28 -109.60 -26.00
CA VAL A 291 23.38 -109.83 -26.95
C VAL A 291 24.17 -111.10 -26.63
N ASN A 292 24.01 -112.15 -27.45
CA ASN A 292 24.84 -113.35 -27.40
C ASN A 292 26.22 -113.10 -28.05
N ILE A 293 27.21 -112.74 -27.24
CA ILE A 293 28.56 -112.37 -27.70
C ILE A 293 29.34 -113.60 -28.23
N LEU A 294 29.19 -114.76 -27.57
CA LEU A 294 29.95 -115.98 -27.90
C LEU A 294 29.66 -116.50 -29.32
N SER A 295 28.43 -116.34 -29.81
CA SER A 295 28.06 -116.73 -31.18
C SER A 295 28.64 -115.82 -32.26
N ARG A 296 29.06 -114.59 -31.92
CA ARG A 296 29.62 -113.62 -32.88
C ARG A 296 31.13 -113.78 -33.10
N PHE A 297 31.82 -114.57 -32.28
CA PHE A 297 33.27 -114.79 -32.38
C PHE A 297 33.67 -116.02 -33.24
N LYS A 298 32.72 -116.65 -33.93
CA LYS A 298 32.91 -117.93 -34.65
C LYS A 298 32.64 -117.89 -36.16
N THR A 299 32.55 -116.70 -36.76
CA THR A 299 32.44 -116.52 -38.21
C THR A 299 33.66 -115.76 -38.72
N ASP A 300 34.42 -116.39 -39.61
CA ASP A 300 35.75 -115.97 -40.08
C ASP A 300 35.72 -114.84 -41.15
N PRO A 301 36.87 -114.19 -41.44
CA PRO A 301 36.92 -112.87 -42.09
C PRO A 301 37.14 -112.90 -43.62
N THR A 302 36.88 -111.76 -44.28
CA THR A 302 37.52 -111.32 -45.55
C THR A 302 37.32 -109.80 -45.74
N PRO A 303 38.09 -109.09 -46.61
CA PRO A 303 38.54 -107.72 -46.30
C PRO A 303 38.11 -106.61 -47.29
N ALA A 304 38.52 -105.37 -46.98
CA ALA A 304 38.26 -104.16 -47.79
C ALA A 304 39.50 -103.62 -48.56
N PRO A 305 39.30 -103.05 -49.76
CA PRO A 305 40.12 -102.00 -50.38
C PRO A 305 39.35 -100.65 -50.39
N ARG A 306 39.84 -99.49 -49.89
CA ARG A 306 41.06 -98.66 -50.09
C ARG A 306 40.85 -97.46 -51.07
N PRO A 307 41.57 -96.33 -50.90
CA PRO A 307 41.18 -95.01 -51.45
C PRO A 307 42.06 -94.47 -52.60
N THR A 308 41.64 -93.34 -53.20
CA THR A 308 42.42 -92.48 -54.12
C THR A 308 41.98 -91.01 -54.02
N GLU A 309 42.91 -90.05 -54.21
CA GLU A 309 42.69 -88.58 -54.09
C GLU A 309 42.76 -87.83 -55.47
N PRO A 310 43.26 -86.57 -55.68
CA PRO A 310 42.62 -85.60 -56.62
C PRO A 310 43.59 -85.20 -57.79
N PRO A 311 43.93 -83.93 -58.19
CA PRO A 311 43.71 -82.58 -57.64
C PRO A 311 42.50 -81.86 -58.31
N THR A 312 42.43 -80.60 -58.81
CA THR A 312 43.37 -79.62 -59.43
C THR A 312 42.90 -78.18 -59.14
N ALA A 313 43.79 -77.17 -59.24
CA ALA A 313 43.50 -75.75 -58.97
C ALA A 313 43.66 -74.83 -60.23
N THR A 314 43.17 -73.58 -60.16
CA THR A 314 43.64 -72.32 -60.83
C THR A 314 42.60 -71.22 -60.56
N GLY A 315 42.91 -69.95 -60.24
CA GLY A 315 44.21 -69.32 -59.95
C GLY A 315 44.04 -67.81 -59.64
N VAL A 316 45.02 -67.18 -59.00
CA VAL A 316 45.11 -65.72 -58.76
C VAL A 316 46.15 -65.13 -59.74
N PRO A 317 46.10 -63.83 -60.11
CA PRO A 317 46.87 -62.84 -59.33
C PRO A 317 46.30 -61.40 -59.25
N SER A 318 46.70 -60.69 -58.18
CA SER A 318 47.20 -59.28 -58.06
C SER A 318 46.58 -58.13 -58.90
N VAL A 319 46.56 -56.85 -58.49
CA VAL A 319 47.58 -55.92 -57.93
C VAL A 319 46.80 -54.80 -57.17
N GLN A 320 47.14 -54.36 -55.93
CA GLN A 320 47.96 -53.17 -55.57
C GLN A 320 47.51 -51.84 -56.26
N THR A 321 47.48 -50.62 -55.69
CA THR A 321 48.12 -49.93 -54.53
C THR A 321 47.24 -48.79 -53.97
N SER A 322 47.68 -48.15 -52.87
CA SER A 322 47.34 -46.76 -52.44
C SER A 322 48.66 -45.97 -52.22
N PRO A 323 48.71 -44.68 -51.82
CA PRO A 323 47.71 -43.58 -51.72
C PRO A 323 48.25 -42.31 -52.48
N PRO A 324 48.36 -41.07 -51.94
CA PRO A 324 47.40 -40.13 -51.30
C PRO A 324 47.26 -38.76 -52.06
N SER A 325 46.54 -37.79 -51.45
CA SER A 325 46.83 -36.32 -51.39
C SER A 325 45.78 -35.31 -51.96
N ALA A 326 45.93 -34.05 -51.53
CA ALA A 326 45.38 -32.78 -52.05
C ALA A 326 43.90 -32.41 -51.83
N SER A 327 43.63 -31.76 -50.70
CA SER A 327 42.96 -30.43 -50.66
C SER A 327 44.07 -29.35 -50.51
N PRO A 328 43.85 -28.01 -50.65
CA PRO A 328 42.56 -27.28 -50.77
C PRO A 328 42.52 -26.21 -51.90
N GLN A 329 41.36 -25.55 -52.08
CA GLN A 329 41.16 -24.08 -52.26
C GLN A 329 39.64 -23.79 -52.30
N GLU A 330 39.10 -22.87 -51.49
CA GLU A 330 38.99 -21.40 -51.69
C GLU A 330 38.04 -20.93 -52.82
N GLY A 331 37.11 -20.03 -52.47
CA GLY A 331 36.71 -18.92 -53.35
C GLY A 331 35.34 -19.04 -54.05
N PRO A 332 34.41 -18.09 -53.84
CA PRO A 332 33.07 -18.11 -54.46
C PRO A 332 32.96 -17.23 -55.72
N LYS A 333 31.99 -17.55 -56.60
CA LYS A 333 31.18 -16.59 -57.41
C LYS A 333 30.15 -17.29 -58.32
N LYS A 334 28.88 -17.31 -57.90
CA LYS A 334 27.81 -16.49 -58.49
C LYS A 334 26.54 -16.56 -57.66
#